data_AF-A0A9N9IXH8-F1
#
_entry.id   AF-A0A9N9IXH8-F1
#
_cell.length_a   1.000
_cell.length_b   1.000
_cell.length_c   1.000
_cell.angle_alpha   90.00
_cell.angle_beta   90.00
_cell.angle_gamma   90.00
#
_symmetry.space_group_name_H-M   'P 1'
#
loop_
_entity.id
_entity.type
_entity.pdbx_description
1 polymer ?
#
loop_
_entity_poly.entity_id
_entity_poly.type
_entity_poly.pdbx_seq_one_letter_code
_entity_poly.pdbx_strand_id
1 'polypeptide(L)' 'SVNPIIFDVDKPKIPVELFVMSRCPDAVMCESVLSDVLKQVNEISNFTTNYIATLDDSAPYGAYCKHANIECV' A
#
# COMPACT_ATOMS: atom_id res chain seq x y z
N SER A 1 11.46 -27.31 19.37
CA SER A 1 11.93 -26.09 20.06
C SER A 1 11.95 -24.99 19.03
N VAL A 2 10.98 -24.07 19.06
CA VAL A 2 10.97 -22.91 18.16
C VAL A 2 11.70 -21.81 18.89
N ASN A 3 12.82 -21.34 18.33
CA ASN A 3 13.58 -20.24 18.92
C ASN A 3 12.71 -18.97 18.77
N PRO A 4 12.40 -18.23 19.84
CA PRO A 4 11.65 -16.99 19.70
C PRO A 4 12.51 -16.01 18.89
N ILE A 5 11.97 -15.51 17.79
CA ILE A 5 12.57 -14.39 17.08
C ILE A 5 12.41 -13.18 17.99
N ILE A 6 13.52 -12.69 18.54
CA ILE A 6 13.54 -11.45 19.32
C ILE A 6 13.72 -10.32 18.32
N PHE A 7 12.65 -9.56 18.08
CA PHE A 7 12.70 -8.36 17.26
C PHE A 7 13.30 -7.23 18.10
N ASP A 8 14.41 -6.67 17.61
CA ASP A 8 15.03 -5.49 18.17
C ASP A 8 14.19 -4.27 17.80
N VAL A 9 13.30 -3.86 18.73
CA VAL A 9 12.30 -2.80 18.52
C VAL A 9 12.98 -1.42 18.34
N ASP A 10 14.25 -1.30 18.72
CA ASP A 10 15.04 -0.08 18.55
C ASP A 10 15.67 0.02 17.15
N LYS A 11 15.62 -1.04 16.34
CA LYS A 11 16.06 -0.98 14.94
C LYS A 11 15.03 -0.24 14.07
N PRO A 12 15.49 0.61 13.15
CA PRO A 12 14.62 1.22 12.15
C PRO A 12 13.86 0.16 11.35
N LYS A 13 12.55 0.32 11.26
CA LYS A 13 11.69 -0.54 10.44
C LYS A 13 12.01 -0.39 8.96
N ILE A 14 11.88 -1.46 8.21
CA ILE A 14 12.10 -1.48 6.77
C ILE A 14 10.94 -0.77 6.07
N PRO A 15 11.17 0.27 5.24
CA PRO A 15 10.10 0.92 4.49
C PRO A 15 9.64 0.03 3.33
N VAL A 16 8.33 -0.07 3.16
CA VAL A 16 7.68 -0.76 2.05
C VAL A 16 6.59 0.15 1.49
N GLU A 17 6.66 0.45 0.20
CA GLU A 17 5.73 1.35 -0.48
C GLU A 17 4.95 0.60 -1.56
N LEU A 18 3.62 0.68 -1.49
CA LEU A 18 2.69 0.12 -2.46
C LEU A 18 2.06 1.23 -3.28
N PHE A 19 2.28 1.24 -4.59
CA PHE A 19 1.67 2.21 -5.50
C PHE A 19 0.56 1.51 -6.30
N VAL A 20 -0.69 1.93 -6.09
CA VAL A 20 -1.88 1.26 -6.63
C VAL A 20 -2.88 2.26 -7.18
N MET A 21 -3.86 1.76 -7.91
CA MET A 21 -5.05 2.51 -8.32
C MET A 21 -6.24 1.84 -7.66
N SER A 22 -7.13 2.60 -7.02
CA SER A 22 -8.15 2.07 -6.10
C SER A 22 -9.13 1.10 -6.76
N ARG A 23 -9.23 1.11 -8.09
CA ARG A 23 -10.11 0.21 -8.86
C ARG A 23 -9.38 -0.78 -9.75
N CYS A 24 -8.07 -0.90 -9.63
CA CYS A 24 -7.31 -1.90 -10.38
C CYS A 24 -7.60 -3.31 -9.83
N PRO A 25 -8.12 -4.26 -10.63
CA PRO A 25 -8.38 -5.62 -10.16
C PRO A 25 -7.09 -6.34 -9.71
N ASP A 26 -5.96 -6.05 -10.36
CA ASP A 26 -4.67 -6.64 -9.99
C ASP A 26 -4.18 -6.10 -8.63
N ALA A 27 -4.50 -4.83 -8.31
CA ALA A 27 -4.18 -4.25 -7.00
C ALA A 27 -4.93 -4.98 -5.89
N VAL A 28 -6.23 -5.23 -6.07
CA VAL A 28 -7.05 -5.98 -5.11
C VAL A 28 -6.48 -7.38 -4.87
N MET A 29 -6.05 -8.07 -5.92
CA MET A 29 -5.40 -9.38 -5.78
C MET A 29 -4.08 -9.28 -5.02
N CYS A 30 -3.23 -8.32 -5.37
CA CYS A 30 -1.94 -8.11 -4.70
C CYS A 30 -2.09 -7.77 -3.21
N GLU A 31 -3.03 -6.88 -2.88
CA GLU A 31 -3.35 -6.48 -1.51
C GLU A 31 -3.84 -7.67 -0.66
N SER A 32 -4.58 -8.62 -1.25
CA SER A 32 -5.00 -9.83 -0.52
C SER A 32 -3.82 -10.67 -0.05
N VAL A 33 -2.80 -10.86 -0.90
CA VAL A 33 -1.57 -11.58 -0.56
C VAL A 33 -0.73 -10.77 0.43
N LEU A 34 -0.65 -9.46 0.22
CA LEU A 34 0.13 -8.57 1.07
C LEU A 34 -0.46 -8.46 2.48
N SER A 35 -1.78 -8.58 2.63
CA SER A 35 -2.44 -8.69 3.93
C SER A 35 -1.91 -9.88 4.74
N ASP A 36 -1.69 -11.04 4.09
CA ASP A 36 -1.13 -12.22 4.75
C ASP A 36 0.36 -12.08 5.07
N VAL A 37 1.11 -11.34 4.25
CA VAL A 37 2.51 -10.99 4.53
C VAL A 37 2.61 -10.06 5.73
N LEU A 38 1.76 -9.02 5.80
CA LEU A 38 1.78 -8.04 6.89
C LEU A 38 1.50 -8.69 8.26
N LYS A 39 0.70 -9.74 8.33
CA LYS A 39 0.51 -10.53 9.57
C LYS A 39 1.82 -11.10 10.13
N GLN A 40 2.84 -11.29 9.29
CA GLN A 40 4.13 -11.85 9.67
C GLN A 40 5.22 -10.80 9.87
N VAL A 41 5.16 -9.67 9.15
CA VAL A 41 6.27 -8.70 9.09
C VAL A 41 5.96 -7.31 9.63
N ASN A 42 4.73 -7.03 10.08
CA ASN A 42 4.32 -5.70 10.55
C ASN A 42 5.18 -5.13 11.70
N GLU A 43 5.76 -6.01 12.54
CA GLU A 43 6.64 -5.57 13.62
C GLU A 43 7.97 -4.99 13.11
N ILE A 44 8.44 -5.42 11.93
CA ILE A 44 9.72 -5.02 11.35
C ILE A 44 9.61 -4.09 10.13
N SER A 45 8.40 -3.80 9.65
CA SER A 45 8.18 -2.98 8.46
C SER A 45 7.33 -1.74 8.74
N ASN A 46 7.62 -0.64 8.03
CA ASN A 46 6.72 0.49 7.89
C ASN A 46 6.10 0.46 6.49
N PHE A 47 4.77 0.32 6.42
CA PHE A 47 4.06 0.11 5.17
C PHE A 47 3.23 1.34 4.78
N THR A 48 3.43 1.84 3.56
CA THR A 48 2.70 3.00 3.02
C THR A 48 2.01 2.60 1.72
N THR A 49 0.72 2.95 1.59
CA THR A 49 -0.01 2.82 0.33
C THR A 49 -0.17 4.19 -0.31
N ASN A 50 0.21 4.29 -1.58
CA ASN A 50 0.18 5.49 -2.41
C ASN A 50 -0.78 5.25 -3.59
N TYR A 51 -1.64 6.22 -3.87
CA TYR A 51 -2.57 6.16 -5.00
C TYR A 51 -2.00 6.86 -6.23
N ILE A 52 -2.03 6.17 -7.37
CA ILE A 52 -1.53 6.68 -8.64
C ILE A 52 -2.64 7.49 -9.32
N ALA A 53 -2.37 8.78 -9.53
CA ALA A 53 -3.19 9.67 -10.34
C ALA A 53 -2.31 10.70 -11.06
N THR A 54 -2.85 11.35 -12.08
CA THR A 54 -2.22 12.51 -12.74
C THR A 54 -2.88 13.78 -12.23
N LEU A 55 -2.13 14.70 -11.64
CA LEU A 55 -2.68 15.95 -11.12
C LEU A 55 -3.15 16.86 -12.26
N ASP A 56 -4.35 17.43 -12.10
CA ASP A 56 -4.97 18.35 -13.04
C ASP A 56 -5.97 19.24 -12.30
N ASP A 57 -5.65 20.52 -12.15
CA ASP A 57 -6.48 21.51 -11.45
C ASP A 57 -7.84 21.75 -12.13
N SER A 58 -7.98 21.38 -13.41
CA SER A 58 -9.25 21.47 -14.15
C SER A 58 -10.12 20.22 -13.99
N ALA A 59 -9.57 19.12 -13.45
CA ALA A 59 -10.34 17.90 -13.20
C ALA A 59 -11.25 18.07 -11.97
N PRO A 60 -12.42 17.38 -11.92
CA PRO A 60 -13.39 17.55 -10.84
C PRO A 60 -12.85 17.32 -9.41
N TYR A 61 -11.78 16.53 -9.28
CA TYR A 61 -11.13 16.20 -8.00
C TYR A 61 -9.67 16.65 -7.93
N GLY A 62 -9.24 17.58 -8.81
CA GLY A 62 -7.84 18.00 -8.89
C GLY A 62 -6.89 16.93 -9.46
N ALA A 63 -7.43 15.81 -9.93
CA ALA A 63 -6.69 14.71 -10.50
C ALA A 63 -7.50 13.92 -11.52
N TYR A 64 -6.79 13.36 -12.48
CA TYR A 64 -7.24 12.35 -13.42
C TYR A 64 -6.77 10.96 -12.96
N CYS A 65 -7.72 10.02 -12.86
CA CYS A 65 -7.45 8.62 -12.55
C CYS A 65 -7.75 7.70 -13.74
N LYS A 66 -7.15 6.51 -13.77
CA LYS A 66 -7.28 5.60 -14.94
C LYS A 66 -8.68 5.02 -15.08
N HIS A 67 -9.39 4.79 -13.98
CA HIS A 67 -10.75 4.27 -14.01
C HIS A 67 -11.79 5.39 -13.86
N ALA A 68 -11.49 6.57 -14.44
CA ALA A 68 -12.32 7.77 -14.40
C ALA A 68 -12.59 8.31 -12.98
N ASN A 69 -13.52 9.27 -12.90
CA ASN A 69 -13.87 9.99 -11.68
C ASN A 69 -14.24 9.08 -10.48
N ILE A 70 -14.77 7.89 -10.74
CA ILE A 70 -15.18 6.96 -9.68
C ILE A 70 -14.00 6.31 -8.94
N GLU A 71 -12.78 6.40 -9.48
CA GLU A 71 -11.54 6.00 -8.79
C GLU A 71 -10.91 7.13 -7.98
N CYS A 72 -11.18 8.40 -8.33
CA CYS A 72 -10.61 9.56 -7.66
C CYS A 72 -11.40 10.01 -6.40
N VAL A 73 -12.50 9.35 -6.08
CA VAL A 73 -13.38 9.65 -4.92
C VAL A 73 -13.11 8.76 -3.73
#